data_AF-A0A937QJS1-F1
#
_entry.id   AF-A0A937QJS1-F1
#
_cell.length_a   1.000
_cell.length_b   1.000
_cell.length_c   1.000
_cell.angle_alpha   90.00
_cell.angle_beta   90.00
_cell.angle_gamma   90.00
#
_symmetry.space_group_name_H-M   'P 1'
#
loop_
_entity.id
_entity.type
_entity.pdbx_description
1 polymer ?
#
loop_
_entity_poly.entity_id
_entity_poly.type
_entity_poly.pdbx_seq_one_letter_code
_entity_poly.pdbx_strand_id
1 'polypeptide(L)'
;IIESAAQDNYDLVLVDNGTEAVKEVEKAVEQENPFAVAFIDMKMPGIDGAETAKRIFTADPRIKVVIVTAYSEYTPEDIIRITERDDILYLRKPFNREEIRQFARALTNNWNFEQIRALVSRELENVHKELEELNRRMKKKIQDLETLLEDIKLF
;
A
#
# COMPACT_ATOMS: atom_id res chain seq x y z
N ILE A 1 -4.32 9.66 35.31
CA ILE A 1 -4.07 8.42 34.55
C ILE A 1 -4.50 8.69 33.11
N ILE A 2 -3.53 8.97 32.25
CA ILE A 2 -3.62 9.09 30.78
C ILE A 2 -4.77 9.97 30.27
N GLU A 3 -4.65 11.28 30.47
CA GLU A 3 -5.36 12.27 29.64
C GLU A 3 -4.68 12.33 28.26
N SER A 4 -5.49 12.30 27.20
CA SER A 4 -5.10 12.30 25.79
C SER A 4 -4.52 10.98 25.24
N ALA A 5 -5.35 9.93 25.19
CA ALA A 5 -5.27 9.04 24.02
C ALA A 5 -5.51 9.93 22.80
N ALA A 6 -4.46 10.17 22.01
CA ALA A 6 -4.53 10.95 20.79
C ALA A 6 -5.80 10.55 20.04
N GLN A 7 -6.71 11.49 19.86
CA GLN A 7 -7.87 11.26 19.03
C GLN A 7 -7.32 11.06 17.62
N ASP A 8 -7.31 9.83 17.13
CA ASP A 8 -6.83 9.52 15.79
C ASP A 8 -7.54 10.47 14.81
N ASN A 9 -6.79 11.44 14.28
CA ASN A 9 -7.34 12.47 13.40
C ASN A 9 -7.18 11.94 11.97
N TYR A 10 -8.30 11.54 11.37
CA TYR A 10 -8.35 11.08 10.00
C TYR A 10 -8.87 12.21 9.11
N ASP A 11 -8.21 12.44 7.98
CA ASP A 11 -8.76 13.25 6.91
C ASP A 11 -9.77 12.39 6.15
N LEU A 12 -11.05 12.78 6.26
CA LEU A 12 -12.16 12.01 5.73
C LEU A 12 -12.71 12.65 4.46
N VAL A 13 -12.89 11.83 3.44
CA VAL A 13 -13.67 12.16 2.24
C VAL A 13 -14.87 11.23 2.19
N LEU A 14 -16.06 11.80 2.05
CA LEU A 14 -17.32 11.07 1.97
C LEU A 14 -17.90 11.25 0.57
N VAL A 15 -18.38 10.16 0.01
CA VAL A 15 -19.01 10.10 -1.32
C VAL A 15 -20.22 9.16 -1.24
N ASP A 16 -21.22 9.40 -2.08
CA ASP A 16 -22.52 8.72 -1.98
C ASP A 16 -22.65 7.54 -2.96
N ASN A 17 -21.66 7.32 -3.84
CA ASN A 17 -21.67 6.22 -4.80
C ASN A 17 -20.26 5.75 -5.20
N GLY A 18 -20.18 4.53 -5.74
CA GLY A 18 -18.92 3.90 -6.12
C GLY A 18 -18.18 4.61 -7.26
N THR A 19 -18.90 5.28 -8.18
CA THR A 19 -18.24 5.96 -9.31
C THR A 19 -17.50 7.22 -8.84
N GLU A 20 -18.06 7.96 -7.89
CA GLU A 20 -17.39 9.08 -7.23
C GLU A 20 -16.22 8.61 -6.37
N ALA A 21 -16.38 7.49 -5.65
CA ALA A 21 -15.29 6.91 -4.86
C ALA A 21 -14.06 6.59 -5.71
N VAL A 22 -14.26 5.98 -6.89
CA VAL A 22 -13.15 5.70 -7.82
C VAL A 22 -12.47 6.99 -8.28
N LYS A 23 -13.25 8.02 -8.65
CA LYS A 23 -12.69 9.31 -9.10
C LYS A 23 -11.88 10.01 -8.02
N GLU A 24 -12.36 10.02 -6.78
CA GLU A 24 -11.60 10.63 -5.68
C GLU A 24 -10.31 9.85 -5.40
N VAL A 25 -10.30 8.52 -5.51
CA VAL A 25 -9.07 7.72 -5.40
C VAL A 25 -8.11 8.03 -6.54
N GLU A 26 -8.57 8.05 -7.78
CA GLU A 26 -7.74 8.41 -8.95
C GLU A 26 -7.09 9.78 -8.78
N LYS A 27 -7.89 10.78 -8.40
CA LYS A 27 -7.42 12.15 -8.12
C LYS A 27 -6.42 12.20 -6.97
N ALA A 28 -6.66 11.46 -5.89
CA ALA A 28 -5.76 11.39 -4.75
C ALA A 28 -4.40 10.79 -5.12
N VAL A 29 -4.37 9.78 -5.99
CA VAL A 29 -3.14 9.21 -6.55
C VAL A 29 -2.41 10.22 -7.43
N GLU A 30 -3.12 10.91 -8.34
CA GLU A 30 -2.53 11.95 -9.20
C GLU A 30 -1.92 13.11 -8.40
N GLN A 31 -2.51 13.43 -7.25
CA GLN A 31 -2.05 14.49 -6.35
C GLN A 31 -0.96 14.03 -5.36
N GLU A 32 -0.46 12.81 -5.51
CA GLU A 32 0.52 12.20 -4.58
C GLU A 32 0.04 12.18 -3.11
N ASN A 33 -1.26 12.19 -2.89
CA ASN A 33 -1.88 12.14 -1.57
C ASN A 33 -2.90 10.98 -1.49
N PRO A 34 -2.44 9.72 -1.66
CA PRO A 34 -3.33 8.56 -1.75
C PRO A 34 -4.05 8.27 -0.43
N PHE A 35 -5.25 7.71 -0.52
CA PHE A 35 -5.97 7.22 0.65
C PHE A 35 -5.32 5.94 1.20
N ALA A 36 -5.18 5.86 2.52
CA ALA A 36 -4.71 4.64 3.17
C ALA A 36 -5.79 3.55 3.23
N VAL A 37 -7.04 3.94 3.49
CA VAL A 37 -8.16 3.02 3.74
C VAL A 37 -9.44 3.53 3.07
N ALA A 38 -10.20 2.64 2.46
CA ALA A 38 -11.55 2.89 1.95
C ALA A 38 -12.57 1.95 2.61
N PHE A 39 -13.64 2.52 3.15
CA PHE A 39 -14.82 1.78 3.61
C PHE A 39 -15.90 1.88 2.52
N ILE A 40 -16.30 0.76 1.95
CA ILE A 40 -17.17 0.71 0.77
C ILE A 40 -18.44 -0.05 1.13
N ASP A 41 -19.61 0.58 1.00
CA ASP A 41 -20.88 -0.12 1.16
C ASP A 41 -21.08 -1.12 0.01
N MET A 42 -21.49 -2.35 0.32
CA MET A 42 -21.74 -3.37 -0.70
C MET A 42 -22.87 -2.94 -1.64
N LYS A 43 -23.90 -2.30 -1.09
CA LYS A 43 -25.09 -1.92 -1.83
C LYS A 43 -25.18 -0.40 -1.95
N MET A 44 -24.89 0.11 -3.13
CA MET A 44 -25.00 1.53 -3.48
C MET A 44 -25.74 1.70 -4.82
N PRO A 45 -26.29 2.89 -5.10
CA PRO A 45 -26.76 3.22 -6.44
C PRO A 45 -25.62 3.16 -7.47
N GLY A 46 -25.90 2.64 -8.67
CA GLY A 46 -24.91 2.52 -9.74
C GLY A 46 -24.13 1.22 -9.66
N ILE A 47 -22.80 1.32 -9.50
CA ILE A 47 -21.94 0.15 -9.32
C ILE A 47 -21.95 -0.31 -7.85
N ASP A 48 -21.90 -1.62 -7.65
CA ASP A 48 -21.85 -2.22 -6.31
C ASP A 48 -20.46 -2.08 -5.66
N GLY A 49 -20.35 -2.48 -4.40
CA GLY A 49 -19.11 -2.38 -3.64
C GLY A 49 -17.98 -3.27 -4.17
N ALA A 50 -18.29 -4.40 -4.82
CA ALA A 50 -17.29 -5.31 -5.37
C ALA A 50 -16.63 -4.71 -6.62
N GLU A 51 -17.43 -4.21 -7.55
CA GLU A 51 -16.96 -3.50 -8.74
C GLU A 51 -16.24 -2.19 -8.37
N THR A 52 -16.74 -1.49 -7.35
CA THR A 52 -16.06 -0.30 -6.81
C THR A 52 -14.67 -0.64 -6.29
N ALA A 53 -14.54 -1.68 -5.46
CA ALA A 53 -13.25 -2.12 -4.93
C ALA A 53 -12.27 -2.53 -6.04
N LYS A 54 -12.75 -3.28 -7.05
CA LYS A 54 -11.96 -3.67 -8.21
C LYS A 54 -11.35 -2.47 -8.94
N ARG A 55 -12.17 -1.45 -9.22
CA ARG A 55 -11.72 -0.23 -9.89
C ARG A 55 -10.76 0.58 -9.01
N ILE A 56 -11.05 0.68 -7.72
CA ILE A 56 -10.16 1.32 -6.75
C ILE A 56 -8.79 0.64 -6.74
N PHE A 57 -8.69 -0.69 -6.77
CA PHE A 57 -7.40 -1.39 -6.84
C PHE A 57 -6.68 -1.22 -8.16
N THR A 58 -7.42 -1.01 -9.25
CA THR A 58 -6.83 -0.68 -10.55
C THR A 58 -6.18 0.70 -10.50
N ALA A 59 -6.79 1.67 -9.79
CA ALA A 59 -6.26 3.02 -9.62
C ALA A 59 -5.13 3.10 -8.58
N ASP A 60 -5.30 2.45 -7.42
CA ASP A 60 -4.29 2.32 -6.38
C ASP A 60 -4.26 0.90 -5.80
N PRO A 61 -3.27 0.06 -6.15
CA PRO A 61 -3.18 -1.29 -5.60
C PRO A 61 -2.80 -1.31 -4.12
N ARG A 62 -2.34 -0.19 -3.54
CA ARG A 62 -1.84 -0.13 -2.15
C ARG A 62 -2.93 0.15 -1.13
N ILE A 63 -4.03 0.77 -1.54
CA ILE A 63 -5.14 1.14 -0.64
C ILE A 63 -5.73 -0.10 0.04
N LYS A 64 -6.08 0.02 1.32
CA LYS A 64 -6.76 -1.04 2.06
C LYS A 64 -8.27 -0.86 1.97
N VAL A 65 -9.00 -1.92 1.64
CA VAL A 65 -10.45 -1.86 1.48
C VAL A 65 -11.16 -2.67 2.56
N VAL A 66 -12.20 -2.06 3.13
CA VAL A 66 -13.18 -2.71 3.99
C VAL A 66 -14.53 -2.66 3.30
N ILE A 67 -15.08 -3.84 2.98
CA ILE A 67 -16.44 -3.98 2.49
C ILE A 67 -17.40 -3.92 3.66
N VAL A 68 -18.35 -2.98 3.61
CA VAL A 68 -19.38 -2.78 4.61
C VAL A 68 -20.69 -3.37 4.10
N THR A 69 -21.25 -4.38 4.78
CA THR A 69 -22.40 -5.15 4.25
C THR A 69 -23.44 -5.49 5.31
N ALA A 70 -24.72 -5.55 4.94
CA ALA A 70 -25.82 -5.90 5.83
C ALA A 70 -26.13 -7.41 5.88
N TYR A 71 -25.95 -8.15 4.79
CA TYR A 71 -26.09 -9.63 4.72
C TYR A 71 -25.67 -10.14 3.32
N SER A 72 -25.01 -11.31 3.27
CA SER A 72 -24.94 -12.37 2.24
C SER A 72 -25.20 -12.11 0.74
N GLU A 73 -25.01 -10.90 0.20
CA GLU A 73 -25.15 -10.66 -1.25
C GLU A 73 -24.00 -11.29 -2.04
N TYR A 74 -22.81 -11.33 -1.44
CA TYR A 74 -21.62 -11.97 -1.99
C TYR A 74 -20.91 -12.76 -0.89
N THR A 75 -20.40 -13.94 -1.26
CA THR A 75 -19.44 -14.67 -0.41
C THR A 75 -18.06 -14.02 -0.52
N PRO A 76 -17.18 -14.19 0.47
CA PRO A 76 -15.78 -13.76 0.34
C PRO A 76 -15.13 -14.27 -0.94
N GLU A 77 -15.46 -15.49 -1.37
CA GLU A 77 -14.95 -16.10 -2.60
C GLU A 77 -15.42 -15.36 -3.86
N ASP A 78 -16.65 -14.85 -3.88
CA ASP A 78 -17.15 -14.07 -5.02
C ASP A 78 -16.41 -12.74 -5.14
N ILE A 79 -16.18 -12.06 -4.01
CA ILE A 79 -15.43 -10.80 -3.98
C ILE A 79 -13.98 -11.02 -4.41
N ILE A 80 -13.33 -12.10 -3.95
CA ILE A 80 -11.99 -12.47 -4.40
C ILE A 80 -11.97 -12.70 -5.91
N ARG A 81 -12.97 -13.38 -6.48
CA ARG A 81 -13.06 -13.59 -7.95
C ARG A 81 -13.23 -12.30 -8.73
N ILE A 82 -13.97 -11.33 -8.21
CA ILE A 82 -14.23 -10.06 -8.89
C ILE A 82 -13.01 -9.14 -8.80
N THR A 83 -12.41 -9.06 -7.62
CA THR A 83 -11.34 -8.10 -7.29
C THR A 83 -9.94 -8.66 -7.49
N GLU A 84 -9.81 -9.98 -7.63
CA GLU A 84 -8.54 -10.73 -7.67
C GLU A 84 -7.67 -10.50 -6.43
N ARG A 85 -8.28 -10.11 -5.31
CA ARG A 85 -7.62 -9.75 -4.04
C ARG A 85 -8.19 -10.54 -2.89
N ASP A 86 -7.32 -11.07 -2.04
CA ASP A 86 -7.66 -11.86 -0.84
C ASP A 86 -7.45 -11.10 0.48
N ASP A 87 -6.90 -9.89 0.42
CA ASP A 87 -6.61 -9.03 1.58
C ASP A 87 -7.72 -8.02 1.90
N ILE A 88 -8.95 -8.29 1.43
CA ILE A 88 -10.13 -7.46 1.71
C ILE A 88 -10.76 -7.86 3.04
N LEU A 89 -11.05 -6.87 3.88
CA LEU A 89 -11.77 -7.09 5.14
C LEU A 89 -13.25 -6.75 5.01
N TYR A 90 -14.05 -7.30 5.92
CA TYR A 90 -15.50 -7.15 5.92
C TYR A 90 -15.97 -6.59 7.25
N LEU A 91 -16.81 -5.55 7.20
CA LEU A 91 -17.49 -4.96 8.34
C LEU A 91 -19.00 -5.18 8.19
N ARG A 92 -19.60 -5.87 9.15
CA ARG A 92 -21.02 -6.22 9.10
C ARG A 92 -21.89 -5.12 9.73
N LYS A 93 -23.01 -4.79 9.10
CA LYS A 93 -24.05 -3.93 9.66
C LYS A 93 -25.01 -4.74 10.56
N PRO A 94 -25.50 -4.18 11.68
CA PRO A 94 -25.08 -2.91 12.26
C PRO A 94 -23.69 -3.03 12.92
N PHE A 95 -22.89 -1.98 12.78
CA PHE A 95 -21.58 -1.85 13.44
C PHE A 95 -21.61 -0.66 14.41
N ASN A 96 -20.71 -0.67 15.38
CA ASN A 96 -20.50 0.45 16.28
C ASN A 96 -19.28 1.29 15.87
N ARG A 97 -19.13 2.47 16.52
CA ARG A 97 -18.03 3.40 16.24
C ARG A 97 -16.65 2.81 16.55
N GLU A 98 -16.57 1.93 17.54
CA GLU A 98 -15.31 1.33 17.96
C GLU A 98 -14.80 0.32 16.93
N GLU A 99 -15.70 -0.45 16.31
CA GLU A 99 -15.35 -1.37 15.22
C GLU A 99 -14.70 -0.61 14.06
N ILE A 100 -15.33 0.47 13.57
CA ILE A 100 -14.75 1.29 12.50
C ILE A 100 -13.38 1.82 12.89
N ARG A 101 -13.23 2.34 14.12
CA ARG A 101 -11.95 2.88 14.60
C ARG A 101 -10.86 1.81 14.66
N GLN A 102 -11.19 0.60 15.09
CA GLN A 102 -10.26 -0.51 15.12
C GLN A 102 -9.80 -0.89 13.71
N PHE A 103 -10.73 -0.99 12.74
CA PHE A 103 -10.37 -1.21 11.34
C PHE A 103 -9.50 -0.08 10.78
N ALA A 104 -9.93 1.17 10.95
CA ALA A 104 -9.19 2.34 10.45
C ALA A 104 -7.77 2.39 11.01
N ARG A 105 -7.61 2.20 12.32
CA ARG A 105 -6.30 2.21 12.97
C ARG A 105 -5.42 1.06 12.51
N ALA A 106 -5.96 -0.17 12.48
CA ALA A 106 -5.18 -1.35 12.10
C ALA A 106 -4.72 -1.26 10.64
N LEU A 107 -5.62 -0.89 9.72
CA LEU A 107 -5.34 -0.81 8.30
C LEU A 107 -4.44 0.38 7.95
N THR A 108 -4.64 1.54 8.58
CA THR A 108 -3.75 2.70 8.38
C THR A 108 -2.33 2.38 8.84
N ASN A 109 -2.17 1.72 9.99
CA ASN A 109 -0.86 1.27 10.46
C ASN A 109 -0.24 0.28 9.47
N ASN A 110 -1.00 -0.70 9.00
CA ASN A 110 -0.52 -1.67 8.02
C ASN A 110 -0.07 -0.97 6.72
N TRP A 111 -0.87 -0.04 6.19
CA TRP A 111 -0.55 0.75 5.01
C TRP A 111 0.73 1.57 5.20
N ASN A 112 0.87 2.28 6.33
CA ASN A 112 2.07 3.05 6.68
C ASN A 112 3.32 2.16 6.72
N PHE A 113 3.22 0.97 7.34
CA PHE A 113 4.32 0.02 7.36
C PHE A 113 4.67 -0.50 5.96
N GLU A 114 3.70 -0.74 5.09
CA GLU A 114 3.96 -1.12 3.70
C GLU A 114 4.68 -0.03 2.92
N GLN A 115 4.29 1.24 3.08
CA GLN A 115 4.98 2.36 2.43
C GLN A 115 6.43 2.49 2.92
N ILE A 116 6.65 2.43 4.23
CA ILE A 116 8.00 2.49 4.81
C ILE A 116 8.84 1.31 4.35
N ARG A 117 8.28 0.08 4.34
CA ARG A 117 8.98 -1.11 3.85
C ARG A 117 9.38 -0.95 2.39
N ALA A 118 8.48 -0.48 1.54
CA ALA A 118 8.77 -0.25 0.12
C ALA A 118 9.90 0.78 -0.07
N LEU A 119 9.88 1.87 0.70
CA LEU A 119 10.94 2.89 0.67
C LEU A 119 12.29 2.32 1.11
N VAL A 120 12.34 1.64 2.26
CA VAL A 120 13.56 1.06 2.81
C VAL A 120 14.14 0.00 1.87
N SER A 121 13.30 -0.87 1.30
CA SER A 121 13.75 -1.88 0.32
C SER A 121 14.37 -1.22 -0.91
N ARG A 122 13.77 -0.14 -1.42
CA ARG A 122 14.30 0.61 -2.57
C ARG A 122 15.66 1.25 -2.26
N GLU A 123 15.81 1.87 -1.11
CA GLU A 123 17.09 2.44 -0.67
C GLU A 123 18.16 1.35 -0.48
N LEU A 124 17.78 0.21 0.12
CA LEU A 124 18.68 -0.91 0.31
C LEU A 124 19.19 -1.48 -1.03
N GLU A 125 18.32 -1.60 -2.03
CA GLU A 125 18.69 -2.01 -3.39
C GLU A 125 19.67 -1.03 -4.05
N ASN A 126 19.45 0.28 -3.89
CA ASN A 126 20.34 1.31 -4.42
C ASN A 126 21.74 1.21 -3.78
N VAL A 127 21.80 1.16 -2.45
CA VAL A 127 23.07 1.02 -1.71
C VAL A 127 23.79 -0.28 -2.09
N HIS A 128 23.04 -1.38 -2.26
CA HIS A 128 23.63 -2.65 -2.69
C HIS A 128 24.31 -2.53 -4.06
N LYS A 129 23.65 -1.91 -5.04
CA LYS A 129 24.21 -1.67 -6.38
C LYS A 129 25.48 -0.81 -6.32
N GLU A 130 25.46 0.29 -5.57
CA GLU A 130 26.63 1.16 -5.41
C GLU A 130 27.82 0.41 -4.80
N LEU A 131 27.56 -0.41 -3.78
CA LEU A 131 28.59 -1.22 -3.14
C LEU A 131 29.18 -2.27 -4.10
N GLU A 132 28.36 -2.89 -4.93
CA GLU A 132 28.83 -3.82 -5.97
C GLU A 132 29.72 -3.12 -7.00
N GLU A 133 29.33 -1.94 -7.47
CA GLU A 133 30.14 -1.15 -8.40
C GLU A 133 31.48 -0.73 -7.80
N LEU A 134 31.48 -0.27 -6.55
CA LEU A 134 32.70 0.12 -5.85
C LEU A 134 33.63 -1.08 -5.67
N ASN A 135 33.09 -2.23 -5.26
CA ASN A 135 33.85 -3.48 -5.13
C ASN A 135 34.47 -3.91 -6.47
N ARG A 136 33.74 -3.80 -7.58
CA ARG A 136 34.28 -4.08 -8.92
C ARG A 136 35.42 -3.13 -9.27
N ARG A 137 35.28 -1.83 -9.01
CA ARG A 137 36.34 -0.82 -9.26
C ARG A 137 37.58 -1.09 -8.42
N MET A 138 37.40 -1.43 -7.15
CA MET A 138 38.51 -1.78 -6.26
C MET A 138 39.27 -3.01 -6.74
N LYS A 139 38.55 -4.09 -7.10
CA LYS A 139 39.17 -5.30 -7.67
C LYS A 139 39.97 -4.99 -8.93
N LYS A 140 39.43 -4.16 -9.83
CA LYS A 140 40.14 -3.74 -11.03
C LYS A 140 41.44 -2.99 -10.70
N LYS A 141 41.39 -2.02 -9.77
CA LYS A 141 42.59 -1.30 -9.34
C LYS A 141 43.64 -2.24 -8.74
N ILE A 142 43.24 -3.20 -7.90
CA ILE A 142 44.17 -4.19 -7.34
C ILE A 142 44.85 -4.97 -8.46
N GLN A 143 44.08 -5.46 -9.44
CA GLN A 143 44.60 -6.18 -10.60
C GLN A 143 45.59 -5.32 -11.42
N ASP A 144 45.24 -4.07 -11.69
CA ASP A 144 46.08 -3.14 -12.45
C ASP A 144 47.42 -2.89 -11.71
N LEU A 145 47.38 -2.76 -10.36
CA LEU A 145 48.59 -2.62 -9.53
C LEU A 145 49.44 -3.89 -9.52
N GLU A 146 48.84 -5.08 -9.49
CA GLU A 146 49.55 -6.36 -9.55
C GLU A 146 50.31 -6.51 -10.88
N THR A 147 49.66 -6.18 -12.00
CA THR A 147 50.29 -6.21 -13.34
C THR A 147 51.46 -5.23 -13.43
N LEU A 148 51.31 -4.00 -12.92
CA LEU A 148 52.41 -3.02 -12.87
C LEU A 148 53.62 -3.52 -12.05
N LEU A 149 53.37 -4.22 -10.95
CA LEU A 149 54.42 -4.80 -10.10
C LEU A 149 55.16 -5.95 -10.80
N GLU A 150 54.47 -6.76 -11.59
CA GLU A 150 55.10 -7.81 -12.41
C GLU A 150 55.98 -7.22 -13.49
N ASP A 151 55.50 -6.17 -14.19
CA ASP A 151 56.27 -5.48 -15.23
C ASP A 151 57.58 -4.90 -14.67
N ILE A 152 57.55 -4.28 -13.49
CA ILE A 152 58.76 -3.72 -12.84
C ILE A 152 59.77 -4.81 -12.47
N LYS A 153 59.32 -6.00 -12.02
CA LYS A 153 60.21 -7.11 -11.65
C LYS A 153 60.91 -7.76 -12.85
N LEU A 154 60.41 -7.53 -14.06
CA LEU A 154 60.98 -8.06 -15.31
C LEU A 154 62.09 -7.17 -15.90
N PHE A 155 62.31 -5.97 -15.35
CA PHE A 155 63.45 -5.09 -15.66
C PHE A 155 64.57 -5.25 -14.62
#